data_AF-A0A2G8JG83-F1
#
_entry.id   AF-A0A2G8JG83-F1
#
_cell.length_a   1.000
_cell.length_b   1.000
_cell.length_c   1.000
_cell.angle_alpha   90.00
_cell.angle_beta   90.00
_cell.angle_gamma   90.00
#
_symmetry.space_group_name_H-M   'P 1'
#
loop_
_entity.id
_entity.type
_entity.pdbx_description
1 polymer ?
#
loop_
_entity_poly.entity_id
_entity_poly.type
_entity_poly.pdbx_seq_one_letter_code
_entity_poly.pdbx_strand_id
1 'polypeptide(L)'
;MERASAEVEPFYAVKCNSEQRVLQLLAHLKIGFDCASKHEIETMLDLNVHPSKIIFANPCKQKSHLRYADKYDLYFMTFDNEAELDKVKATCPQQRLVLRILTDDSTAQCQLGLKYGCHPKRAHYLLEKAKNLDLKVIGV
;
A
#
# COMPACT_ATOMS: atom_id res chain seq x y z
N MET A 1 13.00 -15.10 -11.36
CA MET A 1 12.06 -13.96 -11.55
C MET A 1 12.39 -13.27 -12.88
N GLU A 2 12.49 -14.06 -13.96
CA GLU A 2 13.11 -13.64 -15.24
C GLU A 2 12.07 -13.31 -16.33
N ARG A 3 10.78 -13.25 -15.98
CA ARG A 3 9.68 -12.90 -16.87
C ARG A 3 8.60 -12.05 -16.18
N ALA A 4 8.99 -11.03 -15.44
CA ALA A 4 8.10 -9.87 -15.29
C ALA A 4 8.24 -9.04 -16.58
N SER A 5 7.12 -8.61 -17.17
CA SER A 5 7.17 -7.65 -18.29
C SER A 5 8.03 -6.45 -17.90
N ALA A 6 8.79 -5.88 -18.83
CA ALA A 6 9.60 -4.68 -18.57
C ALA A 6 8.78 -3.48 -18.04
N GLU A 7 7.44 -3.56 -18.16
CA GLU A 7 6.47 -2.56 -17.72
C GLU A 7 5.99 -2.76 -16.27
N VAL A 8 6.29 -3.90 -15.63
CA VAL A 8 5.79 -4.23 -14.28
C VAL A 8 6.94 -4.33 -13.29
N GLU A 9 6.93 -3.41 -12.31
CA GLU A 9 7.85 -3.46 -11.18
C GLU A 9 7.25 -4.29 -10.03
N PRO A 10 7.93 -5.37 -9.58
CA PRO A 10 7.40 -6.21 -8.50
C PRO A 10 7.59 -5.56 -7.13
N PHE A 11 6.52 -5.59 -6.33
CA PHE A 11 6.54 -5.29 -4.89
C PHE A 11 6.17 -6.56 -4.12
N TYR A 12 7.14 -7.17 -3.43
CA TYR A 12 6.97 -8.41 -2.69
C TYR A 12 6.12 -8.20 -1.42
N ALA A 13 5.08 -9.01 -1.24
CA ALA A 13 4.24 -8.96 -0.05
C ALA A 13 4.95 -9.59 1.16
N VAL A 14 5.44 -8.75 2.08
CA VAL A 14 6.25 -9.19 3.24
C VAL A 14 5.49 -10.21 4.11
N LYS A 15 4.18 -10.01 4.28
CA LYS A 15 3.29 -10.91 5.03
C LYS A 15 3.27 -12.36 4.54
N CYS A 16 3.68 -12.63 3.29
CA CYS A 16 3.66 -13.97 2.73
C CYS A 16 4.76 -14.86 3.33
N ASN A 17 5.96 -14.30 3.48
CA ASN A 17 7.08 -14.91 4.19
C ASN A 17 8.03 -13.78 4.60
N SER A 18 8.07 -13.51 5.91
CA SER A 18 8.85 -12.43 6.53
C SER A 18 10.19 -12.91 7.08
N GLU A 19 10.69 -14.06 6.62
CA GLU A 19 12.00 -14.58 7.03
C GLU A 19 13.11 -13.62 6.57
N GLN A 20 14.04 -13.32 7.47
CA GLN A 20 15.01 -12.24 7.28
C GLN A 20 15.94 -12.48 6.07
N ARG A 21 16.39 -13.71 5.84
CA ARG A 21 17.27 -14.02 4.69
C ARG A 21 16.52 -13.89 3.36
N VAL A 22 15.24 -14.26 3.31
CA VAL A 22 14.39 -14.03 2.14
C VAL A 22 14.29 -12.53 1.85
N LEU A 23 13.96 -11.72 2.85
CA LEU A 23 13.81 -10.28 2.68
C LEU A 23 15.13 -9.60 2.29
N GLN A 24 16.25 -10.01 2.91
CA GLN A 24 17.59 -9.56 2.55
C GLN A 24 17.89 -9.87 1.09
N LEU A 25 17.70 -11.12 0.65
CA LEU A 25 17.95 -11.51 -0.73
C LEU A 25 17.14 -10.65 -1.71
N LEU A 26 15.84 -10.46 -1.46
CA LEU A 26 14.97 -9.65 -2.32
C LEU A 26 15.38 -8.18 -2.33
N ALA A 27 15.82 -7.64 -1.20
CA ALA A 27 16.33 -6.27 -1.09
C ALA A 27 17.63 -6.08 -1.90
N HIS A 28 18.55 -7.05 -1.87
CA HIS A 28 19.77 -7.05 -2.69
C HIS A 28 19.45 -7.09 -4.20
N LEU A 29 18.35 -7.75 -4.58
CA LEU A 29 17.84 -7.78 -5.95
C LEU A 29 17.07 -6.50 -6.35
N LYS A 30 16.97 -5.51 -5.47
CA LYS A 30 16.30 -4.21 -5.68
C LYS A 30 14.80 -4.31 -6.01
N ILE A 31 14.16 -5.38 -5.55
CA ILE A 31 12.71 -5.59 -5.63
C ILE A 31 12.02 -4.64 -4.63
N GLY A 32 10.80 -4.18 -4.95
CA GLY A 32 9.97 -3.39 -4.03
C GLY A 32 9.29 -4.26 -2.96
N PHE A 33 8.62 -3.64 -2.00
CA PHE A 33 7.96 -4.34 -0.89
C PHE A 33 6.55 -3.78 -0.61
N ASP A 34 5.56 -4.67 -0.59
CA ASP A 34 4.23 -4.43 -0.03
C ASP A 34 4.27 -4.71 1.47
N CYS A 35 4.13 -3.65 2.26
CA CYS A 35 4.02 -3.72 3.71
C CYS A 35 2.58 -3.43 4.15
N ALA A 36 2.06 -4.24 5.08
CA ALA A 36 0.72 -4.14 5.64
C ALA A 36 0.70 -3.61 7.08
N SER A 37 1.87 -3.42 7.71
CA SER A 37 2.00 -2.96 9.10
C SER A 37 3.24 -2.08 9.31
N LYS A 38 3.23 -1.34 10.44
CA LYS A 38 4.39 -0.57 10.90
C LYS A 38 5.64 -1.44 11.04
N HIS A 39 5.49 -2.65 11.59
CA HIS A 39 6.61 -3.56 11.84
C HIS A 39 7.28 -4.02 10.53
N GLU A 40 6.47 -4.29 9.49
CA GLU A 40 7.00 -4.64 8.17
C GLU A 40 7.76 -3.46 7.53
N ILE A 41 7.24 -2.24 7.67
CA ILE A 41 7.93 -1.02 7.23
C ILE A 41 9.26 -0.87 7.97
N GLU A 42 9.26 -0.98 9.30
CA GLU A 42 10.47 -0.95 10.15
C GLU A 42 11.51 -1.94 9.65
N THR A 43 11.09 -3.20 9.44
CA THR A 43 11.98 -4.26 8.95
C THR A 43 12.63 -3.89 7.61
N MET A 44 11.88 -3.31 6.68
CA MET A 44 12.42 -2.92 5.36
C MET A 44 13.36 -1.73 5.43
N LEU A 45 13.04 -0.74 6.26
CA LEU A 45 13.92 0.39 6.50
C LEU A 45 15.23 -0.05 7.18
N ASP A 46 15.18 -0.98 8.12
CA ASP A 46 16.37 -1.54 8.79
C ASP A 46 17.27 -2.33 7.82
N LEU A 47 16.69 -2.90 6.76
CA LEU A 47 17.43 -3.52 5.65
C LEU A 47 17.93 -2.49 4.61
N ASN A 48 17.83 -1.19 4.90
CA ASN A 48 18.21 -0.09 4.02
C ASN A 48 17.43 -0.04 2.69
N VAL A 49 16.20 -0.57 2.67
CA VAL A 49 15.30 -0.41 1.52
C VAL A 49 14.88 1.05 1.43
N HIS A 50 15.05 1.66 0.25
CA HIS A 50 14.65 3.05 0.04
C HIS A 50 13.12 3.20 0.16
N PRO A 51 12.59 4.25 0.83
CA PRO A 51 11.13 4.46 0.99
C PRO A 51 10.31 4.43 -0.30
N SER A 52 10.92 4.79 -1.44
CA SER A 52 10.25 4.70 -2.76
C SER A 52 10.04 3.28 -3.27
N LYS A 53 10.67 2.28 -2.64
CA LYS A 53 10.51 0.85 -2.91
C LYS A 53 9.56 0.20 -1.91
N ILE A 54 8.83 0.98 -1.12
CA ILE A 54 7.86 0.49 -0.14
C ILE A 54 6.48 1.06 -0.46
N ILE A 55 5.47 0.19 -0.56
CA ILE A 55 4.07 0.58 -0.59
C ILE A 55 3.36 0.09 0.67
N PHE A 56 2.63 0.98 1.33
CA PHE A 56 1.78 0.63 2.46
C PHE A 56 0.41 0.14 1.95
N ALA A 57 0.34 -1.11 1.48
CA ALA A 57 -0.82 -1.65 0.76
C ALA A 57 -1.92 -2.25 1.65
N ASN A 58 -1.99 -1.83 2.92
CA ASN A 58 -3.16 -2.03 3.76
C ASN A 58 -4.13 -0.84 3.61
N PRO A 59 -5.38 -1.05 3.13
CA PRO A 59 -6.31 0.05 2.91
C PRO A 59 -6.91 0.62 4.21
N CYS A 60 -6.74 -0.06 5.36
CA CYS A 60 -7.27 0.36 6.66
C CYS A 60 -6.16 0.41 7.72
N LYS A 61 -5.54 1.58 7.90
CA LYS A 61 -4.34 1.76 8.73
C LYS A 61 -4.67 2.41 10.08
N GLN A 62 -3.93 2.05 11.11
CA GLN A 62 -3.99 2.74 12.39
C GLN A 62 -3.35 4.14 12.27
N LYS A 63 -3.88 5.15 12.98
CA LYS A 63 -3.32 6.51 12.97
C LYS A 63 -1.85 6.56 13.40
N SER A 64 -1.45 5.70 14.35
CA SER A 64 -0.06 5.54 14.77
C SER A 64 0.85 5.06 13.63
N HIS A 65 0.37 4.14 12.79
CA HIS A 65 1.12 3.61 11.66
C HIS A 65 1.21 4.62 10.53
N LEU A 66 0.15 5.40 10.29
CA LEU A 66 0.16 6.51 9.33
C LEU A 66 1.22 7.55 9.69
N ARG A 67 1.26 7.99 10.96
CA ARG A 67 2.32 8.91 11.45
C ARG A 67 3.72 8.33 11.30
N TYR A 68 3.86 7.04 11.54
CA TYR A 68 5.15 6.38 11.36
C TYR A 68 5.57 6.39 9.88
N ALA A 69 4.68 5.99 8.96
CA ALA A 69 4.92 6.04 7.53
C ALA A 69 5.27 7.45 7.02
N ASP A 70 4.59 8.48 7.56
CA ASP A 70 4.84 9.89 7.23
C ASP A 70 6.24 10.35 7.65
N LYS A 71 6.71 9.95 8.83
CA LYS A 71 8.05 10.29 9.32
C LYS A 71 9.19 9.87 8.38
N TYR A 72 8.99 8.79 7.61
CA TYR A 72 10.00 8.22 6.71
C TYR A 72 9.70 8.51 5.24
N ASP A 73 8.79 9.45 4.95
CA ASP A 73 8.43 9.85 3.59
C ASP A 73 8.10 8.65 2.68
N LEU A 74 7.35 7.66 3.21
CA LEU A 74 6.90 6.55 2.37
C LEU A 74 6.15 7.09 1.16
N TYR A 75 6.37 6.49 -0.01
CA TYR A 75 5.91 7.09 -1.27
C TYR A 75 4.45 6.75 -1.60
N PHE A 76 3.94 5.62 -1.13
CA PHE A 76 2.68 5.04 -1.60
C PHE A 76 1.88 4.44 -0.46
N MET A 77 0.58 4.75 -0.39
CA MET A 77 -0.36 4.02 0.47
C MET A 77 -1.72 3.81 -0.18
N THR A 78 -2.35 2.69 0.16
CA THR A 78 -3.67 2.34 -0.40
C THR A 78 -4.83 2.85 0.44
N PHE A 79 -6.00 3.01 -0.16
CA PHE A 79 -7.26 3.23 0.53
C PHE A 79 -8.43 2.64 -0.27
N ASP A 80 -9.54 2.34 0.39
CA ASP A 80 -10.78 1.87 -0.26
C ASP A 80 -12.06 2.43 0.39
N ASN A 81 -11.93 3.35 1.34
CA ASN A 81 -13.04 3.87 2.12
C ASN A 81 -12.82 5.32 2.54
N GLU A 82 -13.92 5.98 2.91
CA GLU A 82 -13.95 7.39 3.28
C GLU A 82 -13.21 7.70 4.58
N ALA A 83 -13.37 6.85 5.60
CA ALA A 83 -12.75 7.05 6.90
C ALA A 83 -11.22 7.01 6.81
N GLU A 84 -10.67 6.26 5.84
CA GLU A 84 -9.24 6.26 5.55
C GLU A 84 -8.79 7.62 4.99
N LEU A 85 -9.54 8.22 4.05
CA LEU A 85 -9.24 9.55 3.53
C LEU A 85 -9.24 10.60 4.64
N ASP A 86 -10.25 10.57 5.52
CA ASP A 86 -10.34 11.49 6.65
C ASP A 86 -9.15 11.32 7.61
N LYS A 87 -8.72 10.07 7.86
CA LYS A 87 -7.52 9.78 8.65
C LYS A 87 -6.24 10.29 7.99
N VAL A 88 -6.06 10.06 6.69
CA VAL A 88 -4.89 10.52 5.94
C VAL A 88 -4.83 12.05 5.98
N LYS A 89 -5.93 12.74 5.70
CA LYS A 89 -5.97 14.22 5.77
C LYS A 89 -5.54 14.74 7.14
N ALA A 90 -5.97 14.08 8.21
CA ALA A 90 -5.66 14.48 9.57
C ALA A 90 -4.24 14.11 10.04
N THR A 91 -3.54 13.19 9.37
CA THR A 91 -2.28 12.62 9.88
C THR A 91 -1.08 12.76 8.94
N CYS A 92 -1.28 12.63 7.64
CA CYS A 92 -0.24 12.62 6.62
C CYS A 92 -0.76 13.17 5.27
N PRO A 93 -1.19 14.44 5.20
CA PRO A 93 -1.92 14.98 4.05
C PRO A 93 -1.11 15.05 2.75
N GLN A 94 0.22 14.97 2.82
CA GLN A 94 1.11 15.05 1.65
C GLN A 94 1.32 13.70 0.95
N GLN A 95 0.72 12.64 1.48
CA GLN A 95 0.91 11.29 1.00
C GLN A 95 0.24 11.03 -0.35
N ARG A 96 0.82 10.10 -1.12
CA ARG A 96 0.29 9.71 -2.42
C ARG A 96 -0.53 8.44 -2.29
N LEU A 97 -1.78 8.54 -2.72
CA LEU A 97 -2.81 7.55 -2.49
C LEU A 97 -3.06 6.71 -3.73
N VAL A 98 -3.27 5.41 -3.52
CA VAL A 98 -3.66 4.44 -4.55
C VAL A 98 -5.03 3.86 -4.15
N LEU A 99 -6.02 3.99 -5.04
CA LEU A 99 -7.38 3.53 -4.77
C LEU A 99 -7.50 2.02 -5.04
N ARG A 100 -7.74 1.23 -4.00
CA ARG A 100 -7.97 -0.21 -4.17
C ARG A 100 -9.43 -0.47 -4.60
N ILE A 101 -9.61 -1.12 -5.75
CA ILE A 101 -10.93 -1.51 -6.29
C ILE A 101 -11.20 -2.98 -6.01
N LEU A 102 -12.48 -3.30 -5.76
CA LEU A 102 -12.98 -4.67 -5.64
C LEU A 102 -12.93 -5.39 -6.99
N THR A 103 -12.38 -6.60 -6.99
CA THR A 103 -12.32 -7.50 -8.15
C THR A 103 -13.16 -8.76 -7.89
N ASP A 104 -13.56 -9.45 -8.95
CA ASP A 104 -14.14 -10.78 -8.81
C ASP A 104 -13.05 -11.78 -8.40
N ASP A 105 -13.14 -12.26 -7.17
CA ASP A 105 -12.24 -13.25 -6.59
C ASP A 105 -12.96 -14.56 -6.24
N SER A 106 -14.13 -14.82 -6.84
CA SER A 106 -14.97 -15.99 -6.55
C SER A 106 -14.25 -17.34 -6.68
N THR A 107 -13.29 -17.43 -7.60
CA THR A 107 -12.48 -18.64 -7.83
C THR A 107 -11.16 -18.66 -7.04
N ALA A 108 -10.86 -17.61 -6.27
CA ALA A 108 -9.63 -17.53 -5.50
C ALA A 108 -9.68 -18.43 -4.25
N GLN A 109 -8.54 -19.03 -3.89
CA GLN A 109 -8.40 -19.80 -2.65
C GLN A 109 -8.67 -18.94 -1.41
N CYS A 110 -8.30 -17.65 -1.46
CA CYS A 110 -8.56 -16.68 -0.42
C CYS A 110 -9.32 -15.49 -1.02
N GLN A 111 -10.60 -15.39 -0.69
CA GLN A 111 -11.45 -14.28 -1.09
C GLN A 111 -11.21 -13.07 -0.18
N LEU A 112 -10.62 -12.02 -0.72
CA LEU A 112 -10.32 -10.77 -0.02
C LEU A 112 -11.36 -9.69 -0.31
N GLY A 113 -12.16 -9.83 -1.37
CA GLY A 113 -13.17 -8.86 -1.81
C GLY A 113 -14.30 -8.65 -0.81
N LEU A 114 -14.55 -9.63 0.08
CA LEU A 114 -15.48 -9.47 1.20
C LEU A 114 -15.02 -8.43 2.23
N LYS A 115 -13.71 -8.18 2.31
CA LYS A 115 -13.09 -7.32 3.34
C LYS A 115 -12.50 -6.04 2.76
N TYR A 116 -11.99 -6.09 1.53
CA TYR A 116 -11.19 -5.03 0.95
C TYR A 116 -11.60 -4.71 -0.48
N GLY A 117 -11.40 -3.46 -0.87
CA GLY A 117 -11.66 -2.96 -2.20
C GLY A 117 -13.00 -2.23 -2.29
N CYS A 118 -12.97 -1.03 -2.85
CA CYS A 118 -14.20 -0.28 -3.10
C CYS A 118 -14.91 -0.86 -4.32
N HIS A 119 -16.23 -0.95 -4.28
CA HIS A 119 -17.00 -1.34 -5.45
C HIS A 119 -16.72 -0.34 -6.60
N PRO A 120 -16.48 -0.77 -7.86
CA PRO A 120 -16.15 0.13 -8.97
C PRO A 120 -17.13 1.31 -9.13
N LYS A 121 -18.44 1.04 -8.96
CA LYS A 121 -19.49 2.07 -8.96
C LYS A 121 -19.32 3.15 -7.87
N ARG A 122 -18.62 2.89 -6.77
CA ARG A 122 -18.33 3.86 -5.69
C ARG A 122 -16.96 4.53 -5.81
N ALA A 123 -16.10 4.09 -6.73
CA ALA A 123 -14.76 4.63 -6.91
C ALA A 123 -14.79 6.15 -7.21
N HIS A 124 -15.70 6.61 -8.07
CA HIS A 124 -15.84 8.02 -8.43
C HIS A 124 -16.09 8.90 -7.19
N TYR A 125 -16.97 8.46 -6.28
CA TYR A 125 -17.31 9.20 -5.06
C TYR A 125 -16.10 9.30 -4.11
N LEU A 126 -15.30 8.23 -4.00
CA LEU A 126 -14.07 8.26 -3.19
C LEU A 126 -13.01 9.20 -3.79
N LEU A 127 -12.88 9.22 -5.12
CA LEU A 127 -11.98 10.15 -5.82
C LEU A 127 -12.43 11.61 -5.65
N GLU A 128 -13.73 11.88 -5.72
CA GLU A 128 -14.30 13.20 -5.47
C GLU A 128 -14.05 13.66 -4.03
N LYS A 129 -14.27 12.79 -3.04
CA LYS A 129 -13.94 13.08 -1.64
C LYS A 129 -12.44 13.36 -1.46
N ALA A 130 -11.57 12.54 -2.05
CA ALA A 130 -10.12 12.76 -1.98
C ALA A 130 -9.72 14.12 -2.57
N LYS A 131 -10.32 14.51 -3.71
CA LYS A 131 -10.14 15.83 -4.32
C LYS A 131 -10.63 16.96 -3.40
N ASN A 132 -11.81 16.82 -2.79
CA ASN A 132 -12.36 17.82 -1.87
C ASN A 132 -11.53 17.99 -0.59
N LEU A 133 -10.83 16.93 -0.18
CA LEU A 133 -9.89 16.95 0.94
C LEU A 133 -8.49 17.43 0.54
N ASP A 134 -8.25 17.78 -0.72
CA ASP A 134 -6.93 18.14 -1.26
C ASP A 134 -5.89 17.03 -1.02
N LEU A 135 -6.28 15.78 -1.28
CA LEU A 135 -5.43 14.60 -1.20
C LEU A 135 -5.02 14.13 -2.60
N LYS A 136 -3.76 13.73 -2.74
CA LYS A 136 -3.20 13.33 -4.04
C LYS A 136 -3.41 11.84 -4.31
N VAL A 137 -4.39 11.51 -5.14
CA VAL A 137 -4.55 10.15 -5.69
C VAL A 137 -3.72 10.03 -6.97
N ILE A 138 -2.89 8.98 -7.07
CA ILE A 138 -1.93 8.79 -8.17
C ILE A 138 -2.15 7.49 -8.97
N GLY A 139 -3.07 6.63 -8.53
CA GLY A 139 -3.28 5.34 -9.18
C GLY A 139 -4.43 4.55 -8.58
N VAL A 140 -4.59 3.35 -9.12
CA VAL A 140 -5.56 2.31 -8.74
C VAL A 140 -4.80 1.02 -8.48
#